data_AF-A0A7S1PD16-F1
#
_entry.id   AF-A0A7S1PD16-F1
#
_cell.length_a   1.000
_cell.length_b   1.000
_cell.length_c   1.000
_cell.angle_alpha   90.00
_cell.angle_beta   90.00
_cell.angle_gamma   90.00
#
_symmetry.space_group_name_H-M   'P 1'
#
loop_
_entity.id
_entity.type
_entity.pdbx_description
1 polymer ?
#
loop_
_entity_poly.entity_id
_entity_poly.type
_entity_poly.pdbx_seq_one_letter_code
_entity_poly.pdbx_strand_id
1 'polypeptide(L)'
;FFTLEAFMKILVYGFVRERTAYLRDAWNVLDFFIVITSVINIAFTLDPKSSDLNLSWLKSLRAMRALRPLRMVSRNEGMKAAVNSILRAIPAIADVLIVSMLFLFIFGILGVQFFKGKLYQCSDPTIKTADECVGEFQVREGPTGDIVTREREWERLDHSFDNVFLAMLTLFEMSTMEQWPDIMFLCTDTKAPRKALEYDASPTAVVYFMIFIFVMSFFILNLFVGIVIDKFSDIRNEMNGLSFLSPKQLEWVQTQRMLIKIRPKVLLRRPKSGLRRFLLHWVSRPEFEIAVLVCIILNAIVLAIGFWEAPKALSDFQNIANNCFLAVFGCEVLLKI
;
A
#
# COMPACT_ATOMS: atom_id res chain seq x y z
N PHE A 1 28.25 -21.53 -3.34
CA PHE A 1 28.00 -21.19 -1.93
C PHE A 1 26.65 -21.71 -1.44
N PHE A 2 25.50 -21.19 -1.90
CA PHE A 2 24.18 -21.63 -1.39
C PHE A 2 23.84 -23.10 -1.63
N THR A 3 24.35 -23.69 -2.73
CA THR A 3 24.27 -25.13 -2.97
C THR A 3 25.05 -25.94 -1.92
N LEU A 4 26.25 -25.47 -1.56
CA LEU A 4 27.07 -26.06 -0.51
C LEU A 4 26.43 -25.88 0.87
N GLU A 5 25.88 -24.70 1.17
CA GLU A 5 25.13 -24.45 2.40
C GLU A 5 23.93 -25.39 2.53
N ALA A 6 23.13 -25.54 1.47
CA ALA A 6 21.99 -26.46 1.46
C ALA A 6 22.43 -27.92 1.61
N PHE A 7 23.49 -28.34 0.93
CA PHE A 7 24.06 -29.68 1.05
C PHE A 7 24.55 -29.97 2.47
N MET A 8 25.30 -29.03 3.08
CA MET A 8 25.74 -29.15 4.46
C MET A 8 24.56 -29.24 5.44
N LYS A 9 23.52 -28.43 5.26
CA LYS A 9 22.29 -28.51 6.08
C LYS A 9 21.59 -29.86 5.92
N ILE A 10 21.52 -30.41 4.71
CA ILE A 10 20.92 -31.73 4.45
C ILE A 10 21.72 -32.85 5.14
N LEU A 11 23.05 -32.76 5.16
CA LEU A 11 23.91 -33.73 5.84
C LEU A 11 23.77 -33.67 7.37
N VAL A 12 23.66 -32.47 7.95
CA VAL A 12 23.58 -32.27 9.40
C VAL A 12 22.18 -32.57 9.96
N TYR A 13 21.13 -32.16 9.25
CA TYR A 13 19.76 -32.27 9.74
C TYR A 13 19.03 -33.54 9.31
N GLY A 14 19.58 -34.27 8.34
CA GLY A 14 18.92 -35.38 7.67
C GLY A 14 17.89 -34.90 6.64
N PHE A 15 17.67 -35.67 5.57
CA PHE A 15 16.82 -35.23 4.46
C PHE A 15 15.31 -35.29 4.79
N VAL A 16 14.81 -36.43 5.29
CA VAL A 16 13.35 -36.66 5.49
C VAL A 16 13.00 -37.38 6.80
N ARG A 17 13.83 -38.34 7.26
CA ARG A 17 13.41 -39.34 8.25
C ARG A 17 13.67 -38.95 9.72
N GLU A 18 14.57 -38.01 9.97
CA GLU A 18 14.91 -37.57 11.32
C GLU A 18 13.95 -36.49 11.85
N ARG A 19 13.82 -36.39 13.20
CA ARG A 19 12.93 -35.40 13.82
C ARG A 19 13.33 -33.96 13.52
N THR A 20 14.60 -33.72 13.19
CA THR A 20 15.18 -32.43 12.79
C THR A 20 15.30 -32.27 11.28
N ALA A 21 14.63 -33.11 10.48
CA ALA A 21 14.80 -33.16 9.02
C ALA A 21 14.69 -31.79 8.34
N TYR A 22 15.59 -31.56 7.38
CA TYR A 22 15.71 -30.32 6.62
C TYR A 22 14.40 -29.89 5.95
N LEU A 23 13.64 -30.85 5.39
CA LEU A 23 12.38 -30.59 4.68
C LEU A 23 11.18 -30.33 5.62
N ARG A 24 11.33 -30.48 6.93
CA ARG A 24 10.25 -30.15 7.89
C ARG A 24 10.21 -28.67 8.27
N ASP A 25 11.32 -27.95 8.12
CA ASP A 25 11.36 -26.51 8.37
C ASP A 25 10.95 -25.75 7.10
N ALA A 26 9.83 -25.02 7.17
CA ALA A 26 9.28 -24.27 6.04
C ALA A 26 10.28 -23.26 5.46
N TRP A 27 11.16 -22.69 6.29
CA TRP A 27 12.18 -21.74 5.85
C TRP A 27 13.31 -22.43 5.06
N ASN A 28 13.69 -23.64 5.46
CA ASN A 28 14.66 -24.45 4.73
C ASN A 28 14.09 -24.95 3.39
N VAL A 29 12.80 -25.29 3.33
CA VAL A 29 12.11 -25.66 2.08
C VAL A 29 12.11 -24.50 1.08
N LEU A 30 11.82 -23.27 1.54
CA LEU A 30 11.91 -22.06 0.71
C LEU A 30 13.34 -21.82 0.19
N ASP A 31 14.33 -21.92 1.07
CA ASP A 31 15.74 -21.76 0.69
C ASP A 31 16.17 -22.79 -0.36
N PHE A 32 15.76 -24.05 -0.18
CA PHE A 32 16.01 -25.18 -1.07
C PHE A 32 15.37 -24.99 -2.44
N PHE A 33 14.12 -24.55 -2.50
CA PHE A 33 13.42 -24.24 -3.76
C PHE A 33 14.19 -23.19 -4.59
N ILE A 34 14.67 -22.12 -3.95
CA ILE A 34 15.44 -21.07 -4.65
C ILE A 34 16.83 -21.61 -5.10
N VAL A 35 17.40 -22.58 -4.38
CA VAL A 35 18.64 -23.26 -4.81
C VAL A 35 18.37 -24.13 -6.04
N ILE A 36 17.33 -24.96 -6.03
CA ILE A 36 16.97 -25.85 -7.16
C ILE A 36 16.73 -25.03 -8.43
N THR A 37 15.92 -23.98 -8.34
CA THR A 37 15.59 -23.13 -9.50
C THR A 37 16.83 -22.44 -10.09
N SER A 38 17.83 -22.13 -9.26
CA SER A 38 19.11 -21.61 -9.71
C SER A 38 20.02 -22.69 -10.31
N VAL A 39 20.01 -23.92 -9.79
CA VAL A 39 20.78 -25.06 -10.32
C VAL A 39 20.25 -25.52 -11.67
N ILE A 40 18.92 -25.66 -11.81
CA ILE A 40 18.25 -25.99 -13.07
C ILE A 40 18.67 -24.98 -14.14
N ASN A 41 18.59 -23.68 -13.83
CA ASN A 41 18.97 -22.63 -14.75
C ASN A 41 20.43 -22.76 -15.24
N ILE A 42 21.37 -23.04 -14.33
CA ILE A 42 22.78 -23.24 -14.68
C ILE A 42 22.98 -24.49 -15.53
N ALA A 43 22.32 -25.60 -15.18
CA ALA A 43 22.41 -26.86 -15.92
C ALA A 43 21.94 -26.71 -17.39
N PHE A 44 20.85 -25.98 -17.61
CA PHE A 44 20.35 -25.68 -18.95
C PHE A 44 21.21 -24.66 -19.71
N THR A 45 21.93 -23.76 -19.05
CA THR A 45 22.86 -22.83 -19.74
C THR A 45 24.19 -23.47 -20.14
N LEU A 46 24.56 -24.60 -19.54
CA LEU A 46 25.85 -25.26 -19.77
C LEU A 46 25.80 -26.34 -20.87
N ASP A 47 24.62 -26.77 -21.32
CA ASP A 47 24.48 -27.74 -22.40
C ASP A 47 24.48 -27.05 -23.78
N PRO A 48 25.58 -27.16 -24.56
CA PRO A 48 25.71 -26.50 -25.86
C PRO A 48 24.74 -27.06 -26.92
N LYS A 49 24.09 -28.21 -26.67
CA LYS A 49 23.09 -28.78 -27.60
C LYS A 49 21.67 -28.27 -27.37
N SER A 50 21.45 -27.44 -26.37
CA SER A 50 20.12 -26.89 -26.00
C SER A 50 19.91 -25.44 -26.43
N SER A 51 20.84 -24.84 -27.18
CA SER A 51 20.74 -23.45 -27.66
C SER A 51 19.55 -23.16 -28.57
N ASP A 52 18.98 -24.20 -29.21
CA ASP A 52 17.84 -24.07 -30.14
C ASP A 52 16.47 -24.33 -29.48
N LEU A 53 16.45 -24.71 -28.21
CA LEU A 53 15.21 -24.91 -27.47
C LEU A 53 14.72 -23.55 -26.93
N ASN A 54 13.79 -22.93 -27.66
CA ASN A 54 13.03 -21.72 -27.26
C ASN A 54 12.12 -22.02 -26.05
N LEU A 55 12.73 -22.32 -24.91
CA LEU A 55 12.04 -22.72 -23.69
C LEU A 55 11.58 -21.47 -22.96
N SER A 56 10.40 -20.98 -23.34
CA SER A 56 9.73 -19.84 -22.68
C SER A 56 9.66 -20.02 -21.14
N TRP A 57 9.54 -21.26 -20.67
CA TRP A 57 9.58 -21.57 -19.23
C TRP A 57 10.93 -21.28 -18.55
N LEU A 58 12.07 -21.37 -19.25
CA LEU A 58 13.38 -20.97 -18.72
C LEU A 58 13.49 -19.44 -18.57
N LYS A 59 12.78 -18.65 -19.39
CA LYS A 59 12.64 -17.20 -19.17
C LYS A 59 11.85 -16.93 -17.88
N SER A 60 10.77 -17.66 -17.63
CA SER A 60 10.01 -17.58 -16.37
C SER A 60 10.82 -18.01 -15.14
N LEU A 61 11.63 -19.09 -15.23
CA LEU A 61 12.51 -19.50 -14.12
C LEU A 61 13.60 -18.47 -13.80
N ARG A 62 14.02 -17.65 -14.77
CA ARG A 62 14.91 -16.51 -14.51
C ARG A 62 14.23 -15.43 -13.66
N ALA A 63 12.95 -15.17 -13.88
CA ALA A 63 12.18 -14.20 -13.08
C ALA A 63 12.10 -14.61 -11.60
N MET A 64 12.05 -15.91 -11.28
CA MET A 64 12.03 -16.39 -9.88
C MET A 64 13.29 -16.05 -9.07
N ARG A 65 14.38 -15.59 -9.69
CA ARG A 65 15.51 -15.02 -8.96
C ARG A 65 15.10 -13.79 -8.14
N ALA A 66 14.00 -13.12 -8.49
CA ALA A 66 13.39 -12.05 -7.70
C ALA A 66 12.95 -12.52 -6.30
N LEU A 67 12.80 -13.82 -6.06
CA LEU A 67 12.45 -14.38 -4.74
C LEU A 67 13.66 -14.49 -3.79
N ARG A 68 14.89 -14.30 -4.26
CA ARG A 68 16.12 -14.40 -3.44
C ARG A 68 16.12 -13.51 -2.19
N PRO A 69 15.57 -12.28 -2.18
CA PRO A 69 15.44 -11.47 -0.98
C PRO A 69 14.60 -12.12 0.13
N LEU A 70 13.67 -13.04 -0.18
CA LEU A 70 12.89 -13.75 0.84
C LEU A 70 13.76 -14.59 1.78
N ARG A 71 14.96 -14.98 1.36
CA ARG A 71 15.96 -15.64 2.22
C ARG A 71 16.48 -14.74 3.34
N MET A 72 16.33 -13.41 3.22
CA MET A 72 16.67 -12.51 4.31
C MET A 72 15.66 -12.63 5.46
N VAL A 73 14.39 -12.94 5.14
CA VAL A 73 13.35 -13.23 6.13
C VAL A 73 13.75 -14.44 6.97
N SER A 74 14.29 -15.51 6.35
CA SER A 74 14.74 -16.71 7.06
C SER A 74 16.00 -16.51 7.93
N ARG A 75 16.68 -15.36 7.81
CA ARG A 75 17.87 -15.03 8.61
C ARG A 75 17.56 -14.11 9.80
N ASN A 76 16.51 -13.29 9.71
CA ASN A 76 16.15 -12.34 10.76
C ASN A 76 15.01 -12.88 11.63
N GLU A 77 15.29 -13.12 12.91
CA GLU A 77 14.33 -13.60 13.90
C GLU A 77 13.10 -12.68 14.04
N GLY A 78 13.29 -11.36 13.96
CA GLY A 78 12.19 -10.40 14.01
C GLY A 78 11.27 -10.48 12.79
N MET A 79 11.85 -10.67 11.59
CA MET A 79 11.06 -10.83 10.36
C MET A 79 10.30 -12.16 10.34
N LYS A 80 10.90 -13.25 10.84
CA LYS A 80 10.19 -14.54 11.01
C LYS A 80 9.00 -14.41 11.94
N ALA A 81 9.18 -13.72 13.07
CA ALA A 81 8.10 -13.47 14.01
C ALA A 81 6.95 -12.69 13.35
N ALA A 82 7.27 -11.62 12.61
CA ALA A 82 6.27 -10.83 11.89
C ALA A 82 5.50 -11.66 10.85
N VAL A 83 6.20 -12.42 9.99
CA VAL A 83 5.56 -13.25 8.96
C VAL A 83 4.70 -14.36 9.58
N ASN A 84 5.19 -15.05 10.61
CA ASN A 84 4.40 -16.08 11.29
C ASN A 84 3.11 -15.52 11.91
N SER A 85 3.16 -14.30 12.45
CA SER A 85 1.96 -13.62 12.96
C SER A 85 0.96 -13.30 11.84
N ILE A 86 1.44 -12.85 10.68
CA ILE A 86 0.57 -12.60 9.50
C ILE A 86 -0.04 -13.91 9.00
N LEU A 87 0.75 -14.98 8.86
CA LEU A 87 0.27 -16.28 8.42
C LEU A 87 -0.82 -16.86 9.34
N ARG A 88 -0.73 -16.60 10.64
CA ARG A 88 -1.77 -16.99 11.61
C ARG A 88 -3.08 -16.22 11.42
N ALA A 89 -3.04 -15.00 10.88
CA ALA A 89 -4.24 -14.20 10.61
C ALA A 89 -4.91 -14.56 9.26
N ILE A 90 -4.22 -15.26 8.36
CA ILE A 90 -4.73 -15.60 7.03
C ILE A 90 -6.08 -16.32 7.06
N PRO A 91 -6.34 -17.34 7.89
CA PRO A 91 -7.63 -18.05 7.86
C PRO A 91 -8.81 -17.12 8.12
N ALA A 92 -8.69 -16.22 9.10
CA ALA A 92 -9.75 -15.27 9.41
C ALA A 92 -9.93 -14.22 8.29
N ILE A 93 -8.84 -13.77 7.68
CA ILE A 93 -8.91 -12.87 6.51
C ILE A 93 -9.58 -13.59 5.33
N ALA A 94 -9.30 -14.88 5.13
CA ALA A 94 -9.89 -15.67 4.06
C ALA A 94 -11.42 -15.76 4.19
N ASP A 95 -11.95 -15.90 5.42
CA ASP A 95 -13.39 -15.89 5.66
C ASP A 95 -14.05 -14.57 5.18
N VAL A 96 -13.42 -13.42 5.47
CA VAL A 96 -13.88 -12.11 5.00
C VAL A 96 -13.81 -11.99 3.48
N LEU A 97 -12.70 -12.45 2.90
CA LEU A 97 -12.48 -12.43 1.46
C LEU A 97 -13.51 -13.29 0.73
N ILE A 98 -13.91 -14.45 1.27
CA ILE A 98 -14.96 -15.29 0.70
C ILE A 98 -16.30 -14.54 0.69
N VAL A 99 -16.66 -13.89 1.80
CA VAL A 99 -17.89 -13.09 1.87
C VAL A 99 -17.83 -11.93 0.87
N SER A 100 -16.72 -11.20 0.82
CA SER A 100 -16.51 -10.10 -0.13
C SER A 100 -16.59 -10.56 -1.59
N MET A 101 -15.97 -11.70 -1.92
CA MET A 101 -16.06 -12.31 -3.25
C MET A 101 -17.49 -12.72 -3.61
N LEU A 102 -18.28 -13.19 -2.65
CA LEU A 102 -19.69 -13.52 -2.88
C LEU A 102 -20.51 -12.27 -3.24
N PHE A 103 -20.30 -11.14 -2.53
CA PHE A 103 -20.94 -9.88 -2.87
C PHE A 103 -20.53 -9.38 -4.27
N LEU A 104 -19.23 -9.41 -4.57
CA LEU A 104 -18.72 -9.08 -5.91
C LEU A 104 -19.32 -9.98 -6.98
N PHE A 105 -19.51 -11.27 -6.70
CA PHE A 105 -20.12 -12.21 -7.63
C PHE A 105 -21.60 -11.91 -7.90
N ILE A 106 -22.38 -11.60 -6.86
CA ILE A 106 -23.81 -11.24 -6.99
C ILE A 106 -23.96 -9.96 -7.82
N PHE A 107 -23.22 -8.90 -7.49
CA PHE A 107 -23.22 -7.66 -8.28
C PHE A 107 -22.64 -7.89 -9.66
N GLY A 108 -21.62 -8.73 -9.82
CA GLY A 108 -21.05 -9.11 -11.10
C GLY A 108 -22.08 -9.74 -12.04
N ILE A 109 -22.93 -10.65 -11.54
CA ILE A 109 -24.03 -11.23 -12.33
C ILE A 109 -25.01 -10.13 -12.74
N LEU A 110 -25.42 -9.25 -11.83
CA LEU A 110 -26.33 -8.14 -12.14
C LEU A 110 -25.75 -7.19 -13.19
N GLY A 111 -24.47 -6.82 -13.05
CA GLY A 111 -23.74 -5.98 -14.01
C GLY A 111 -23.67 -6.62 -15.40
N VAL A 112 -23.44 -7.94 -15.48
CA VAL A 112 -23.49 -8.66 -16.77
C VAL A 112 -24.88 -8.57 -17.40
N GLN A 113 -25.96 -8.71 -16.62
CA GLN A 113 -27.32 -8.59 -17.18
C GLN A 113 -27.61 -7.18 -17.71
N PHE A 114 -27.05 -6.14 -17.10
CA PHE A 114 -27.28 -4.76 -17.53
C PHE A 114 -26.39 -4.29 -18.67
N PHE A 115 -25.11 -4.67 -18.68
CA PHE A 115 -24.08 -4.02 -19.51
C PHE A 115 -23.38 -4.95 -20.52
N LYS A 116 -23.72 -6.24 -20.57
CA LYS A 116 -23.12 -7.18 -21.52
C LYS A 116 -23.26 -6.72 -22.97
N GLY A 117 -22.14 -6.67 -23.68
CA GLY A 117 -22.07 -6.28 -25.09
C GLY A 117 -22.28 -4.80 -25.38
N LYS A 118 -22.41 -3.95 -24.35
CA LYS A 118 -22.69 -2.52 -24.51
C LYS A 118 -21.45 -1.62 -24.39
N LEU A 119 -20.36 -2.12 -23.81
CA LEU A 119 -19.12 -1.36 -23.57
C LEU A 119 -18.13 -1.55 -24.72
N TYR A 120 -18.54 -1.10 -25.89
CA TYR A 120 -17.75 -1.12 -27.10
C TYR A 120 -17.85 0.22 -27.83
N GLN A 121 -16.78 0.59 -28.53
CA GLN A 121 -16.75 1.79 -29.36
C GLN A 121 -15.98 1.51 -30.65
N CYS A 122 -16.33 2.24 -31.71
CA CYS A 122 -15.52 2.22 -32.93
C CYS A 122 -14.26 3.06 -32.70
N SER A 123 -13.15 2.68 -33.33
CA SER A 123 -11.95 3.50 -33.37
C SER A 123 -12.18 4.89 -34.01
N ASP A 124 -13.20 5.01 -34.87
CA ASP A 124 -13.69 6.27 -35.43
C ASP A 124 -14.86 6.85 -34.60
N PRO A 125 -14.70 8.04 -33.96
CA PRO A 125 -15.73 8.63 -33.09
C PRO A 125 -16.96 9.13 -33.85
N THR A 126 -16.92 9.20 -35.19
CA THR A 126 -18.08 9.65 -35.99
C THR A 126 -19.13 8.56 -36.16
N ILE A 127 -18.73 7.29 -36.00
CA ILE A 127 -19.58 6.12 -36.25
C ILE A 127 -20.34 5.73 -34.99
N LYS A 128 -21.67 5.59 -35.11
CA LYS A 128 -22.56 5.32 -33.96
C LYS A 128 -23.02 3.87 -33.84
N THR A 129 -22.80 3.04 -34.85
CA THR A 129 -23.28 1.65 -34.89
C THR A 129 -22.16 0.70 -35.30
N ALA A 130 -22.12 -0.50 -34.73
CA ALA A 130 -21.08 -1.49 -35.04
C ALA A 130 -21.09 -1.92 -36.52
N ASP A 131 -22.26 -2.00 -37.14
CA ASP A 131 -22.40 -2.42 -38.55
C ASP A 131 -21.83 -1.38 -39.53
N GLU A 132 -21.71 -0.13 -39.10
CA GLU A 132 -21.13 0.98 -39.86
C GLU A 132 -19.62 1.14 -39.60
N CYS A 133 -19.08 0.45 -38.58
CA CYS A 133 -17.66 0.49 -38.21
C CYS A 133 -16.84 -0.44 -39.11
N VAL A 134 -16.80 -0.10 -40.40
CA VAL A 134 -16.08 -0.84 -41.44
C VAL A 134 -15.35 0.13 -42.37
N GLY A 135 -14.26 -0.35 -42.95
CA GLY A 135 -13.39 0.43 -43.84
C GLY A 135 -12.31 1.19 -43.09
N GLU A 136 -11.79 2.24 -43.71
CA GLU A 136 -10.67 3.02 -43.20
C GLU A 136 -11.12 4.42 -42.77
N PHE A 137 -10.41 4.99 -41.80
CA PHE A 137 -10.57 6.39 -41.37
C PHE A 137 -9.19 7.05 -41.20
N GLN A 138 -9.18 8.37 -41.33
CA GLN A 138 -7.96 9.16 -41.27
C GLN A 138 -7.89 9.87 -39.91
N VAL A 139 -6.84 9.60 -39.15
CA VAL A 139 -6.56 10.24 -37.86
C VAL A 139 -5.36 11.15 -38.01
N ARG A 140 -5.41 12.32 -37.38
CA ARG A 140 -4.23 13.19 -37.24
C ARG A 140 -3.44 12.77 -36.02
N GLU A 141 -2.23 12.28 -36.22
CA GLU A 141 -1.34 11.85 -35.14
C GLU A 141 -0.05 12.66 -35.07
N GLY A 142 0.48 12.82 -33.86
CA GLY A 142 1.75 13.47 -33.61
C GLY A 142 1.71 15.02 -33.54
N PRO A 143 2.82 15.65 -33.11
CA PRO A 143 2.91 17.11 -32.97
C PRO A 143 2.92 17.86 -34.32
N THR A 144 3.24 17.17 -35.41
CA THR A 144 3.26 17.65 -36.80
C THR A 144 1.90 17.55 -37.49
N GLY A 145 0.95 16.79 -36.93
CA GLY A 145 -0.40 16.63 -37.46
C GLY A 145 -0.48 15.76 -38.73
N ASP A 146 0.40 14.77 -38.85
CA ASP A 146 0.44 13.88 -40.00
C ASP A 146 -0.85 13.04 -40.09
N ILE A 147 -1.39 12.90 -41.30
CA ILE A 147 -2.62 12.15 -41.55
C ILE A 147 -2.25 10.68 -41.74
N VAL A 148 -2.60 9.86 -40.76
CA VAL A 148 -2.40 8.41 -40.81
C VAL A 148 -3.74 7.74 -41.07
N THR A 149 -3.79 6.88 -42.10
CA THR A 149 -4.94 6.04 -42.37
C THR A 149 -4.89 4.80 -41.48
N ARG A 150 -5.98 4.53 -40.75
CA ARG A 150 -6.15 3.34 -39.92
C ARG A 150 -7.44 2.61 -40.31
N GLU A 151 -7.46 1.30 -40.10
CA GLU A 151 -8.69 0.52 -40.24
C GLU A 151 -9.64 0.79 -39.06
N ARG A 152 -10.94 0.80 -39.35
CA ARG A 152 -11.97 0.91 -38.32
C ARG A 152 -12.12 -0.42 -37.60
N GLU A 153 -11.91 -0.41 -36.30
CA GLU A 153 -12.07 -1.59 -35.45
C GLU A 153 -13.15 -1.31 -34.40
N TRP A 154 -14.04 -2.29 -34.20
CA TRP A 154 -15.03 -2.25 -33.14
C TRP A 154 -14.41 -2.82 -31.86
N GLU A 155 -13.81 -1.94 -31.07
CA GLU A 155 -12.98 -2.30 -29.94
C GLU A 155 -13.80 -2.38 -28.65
N ARG A 156 -13.40 -3.33 -27.81
CA ARG A 156 -13.93 -3.45 -26.44
C ARG A 156 -13.17 -2.49 -25.54
N LEU A 157 -13.90 -1.81 -24.66
CA LEU A 157 -13.29 -0.96 -23.63
C LEU A 157 -12.60 -1.81 -22.56
N ASP A 158 -11.59 -1.25 -21.90
CA ASP A 158 -10.78 -1.94 -20.88
C ASP A 158 -11.68 -2.52 -19.77
N HIS A 159 -12.55 -1.69 -19.20
CA HIS A 159 -13.56 -2.09 -18.22
C HIS A 159 -14.81 -2.62 -18.90
N SER A 160 -15.33 -3.76 -18.43
CA SER A 160 -16.37 -4.47 -19.18
C SER A 160 -17.13 -5.48 -18.34
N PHE A 161 -18.35 -5.79 -18.78
CA PHE A 161 -19.30 -6.67 -18.09
C PHE A 161 -19.76 -7.83 -18.98
N ASP A 162 -18.92 -8.29 -19.91
CA ASP A 162 -19.29 -9.36 -20.85
C ASP A 162 -19.34 -10.75 -20.22
N ASN A 163 -18.53 -10.95 -19.18
CA ASN A 163 -18.50 -12.17 -18.39
C ASN A 163 -18.37 -11.83 -16.89
N VAL A 164 -18.78 -12.76 -16.04
CA VAL A 164 -18.87 -12.53 -14.59
C VAL A 164 -17.49 -12.26 -13.96
N PHE A 165 -16.43 -12.93 -14.40
CA PHE A 165 -15.09 -12.72 -13.83
C PHE A 165 -14.52 -11.34 -14.15
N LEU A 166 -14.75 -10.86 -15.37
CA LEU A 166 -14.37 -9.54 -15.82
C LEU A 166 -15.22 -8.45 -15.15
N ALA A 167 -16.52 -8.67 -15.01
CA ALA A 167 -17.39 -7.81 -14.22
C ALA A 167 -16.93 -7.74 -12.76
N MET A 168 -16.56 -8.87 -12.16
CA MET A 168 -15.98 -8.92 -10.81
C MET A 168 -14.65 -8.16 -10.72
N LEU A 169 -13.81 -8.21 -11.75
CA LEU A 169 -12.55 -7.45 -11.80
C LEU A 169 -12.81 -5.94 -11.86
N THR A 170 -13.73 -5.50 -12.74
CA THR A 170 -14.15 -4.10 -12.82
C THR A 170 -14.78 -3.63 -11.51
N LEU A 171 -15.64 -4.44 -10.88
CA LEU A 171 -16.22 -4.12 -9.58
C LEU A 171 -15.18 -4.14 -8.45
N PHE A 172 -14.19 -5.02 -8.50
CA PHE A 172 -13.08 -5.02 -7.55
C PHE A 172 -12.26 -3.74 -7.64
N GLU A 173 -11.95 -3.28 -8.85
CA GLU A 173 -11.32 -1.97 -9.07
C GLU A 173 -12.20 -0.84 -8.53
N MET A 174 -13.50 -0.83 -8.84
CA MET A 174 -14.41 0.18 -8.29
C MET A 174 -14.52 0.14 -6.77
N SER A 175 -14.32 -1.03 -6.14
CA SER A 175 -14.38 -1.16 -4.67
C SER A 175 -13.25 -0.44 -3.94
N THR A 176 -12.13 -0.13 -4.63
CA THR A 176 -11.04 0.69 -4.08
C THR A 176 -11.37 2.19 -4.10
N MET A 177 -12.51 2.59 -4.66
CA MET A 177 -12.89 3.98 -4.94
C MET A 177 -11.96 4.69 -5.94
N GLU A 178 -11.23 3.94 -6.75
CA GLU A 178 -10.48 4.46 -7.89
C GLU A 178 -11.28 4.25 -9.18
N GLN A 179 -11.18 5.20 -10.11
CA GLN A 179 -11.76 5.13 -11.47
C GLN A 179 -13.30 4.93 -11.53
N TRP A 180 -13.99 4.85 -10.38
CA TRP A 180 -15.41 4.54 -10.30
C TRP A 180 -16.34 5.54 -11.02
N PRO A 181 -16.08 6.87 -11.02
CA PRO A 181 -16.94 7.79 -11.74
C PRO A 181 -16.86 7.55 -13.25
N ASP A 182 -15.65 7.29 -13.77
CA ASP A 182 -15.42 7.08 -15.19
C ASP A 182 -16.12 5.80 -15.68
N ILE A 183 -16.02 4.71 -14.91
CA ILE A 183 -16.74 3.45 -15.22
C ILE A 183 -18.26 3.65 -15.14
N MET A 184 -18.73 4.39 -14.14
CA MET A 184 -20.15 4.71 -13.97
C MET A 184 -20.67 5.56 -15.13
N PHE A 185 -19.97 6.61 -15.54
CA PHE A 185 -20.35 7.47 -16.67
C PHE A 185 -20.32 6.67 -17.97
N LEU A 186 -19.30 5.85 -18.19
CA LEU A 186 -19.23 4.96 -19.34
C LEU A 186 -20.45 4.04 -19.44
N CYS A 187 -20.88 3.47 -18.31
CA CYS A 187 -22.06 2.62 -18.26
C CYS A 187 -23.37 3.40 -18.41
N THR A 188 -23.40 4.67 -17.98
CA THR A 188 -24.53 5.58 -18.15
C THR A 188 -24.73 5.99 -19.61
N ASP A 189 -23.63 6.07 -20.36
CA ASP A 189 -23.65 6.37 -21.79
C ASP A 189 -24.01 5.14 -22.66
N THR A 190 -24.26 3.99 -22.04
CA THR A 190 -24.66 2.78 -22.79
C THR A 190 -26.14 2.78 -23.13
N LYS A 191 -26.47 2.40 -24.37
CA LYS A 191 -27.86 2.27 -24.84
C LYS A 191 -28.27 0.83 -25.08
N ALA A 192 -27.64 0.19 -26.05
CA ALA A 192 -27.93 -1.19 -26.46
C ALA A 192 -26.65 -1.85 -26.99
N PRO A 193 -26.60 -3.19 -27.06
CA PRO A 193 -25.47 -3.87 -27.68
C PRO A 193 -25.27 -3.42 -29.13
N ARG A 194 -24.01 -3.38 -29.59
CA ARG A 194 -23.60 -2.95 -30.95
C ARG A 194 -23.91 -1.48 -31.30
N LYS A 195 -24.19 -0.64 -30.30
CA LYS A 195 -24.31 0.82 -30.47
C LYS A 195 -23.19 1.51 -29.71
N ALA A 196 -22.68 2.59 -30.29
CA ALA A 196 -21.67 3.41 -29.64
C ALA A 196 -22.26 4.11 -28.40
N LEU A 197 -21.37 4.56 -27.54
CA LEU A 197 -21.70 5.34 -26.36
C LEU A 197 -22.36 6.65 -26.78
N GLU A 198 -23.45 7.00 -26.11
CA GLU A 198 -24.19 8.24 -26.32
C GLU A 198 -24.40 8.88 -24.95
N TYR A 199 -24.02 10.15 -24.84
CA TYR A 199 -24.09 10.88 -23.58
C TYR A 199 -25.48 10.76 -22.94
N ASP A 200 -25.52 10.27 -21.71
CA ASP A 200 -26.73 10.13 -20.90
C ASP A 200 -27.83 9.25 -21.54
N ALA A 201 -27.44 8.22 -22.29
CA ALA A 201 -28.39 7.29 -22.92
C ALA A 201 -29.19 6.43 -21.92
N SER A 202 -28.60 6.13 -20.76
CA SER A 202 -29.19 5.30 -19.70
C SER A 202 -28.85 5.85 -18.30
N PRO A 203 -29.43 7.00 -17.88
CA PRO A 203 -29.19 7.64 -16.58
C PRO A 203 -29.46 6.73 -15.37
N THR A 204 -30.34 5.73 -15.53
CA THR A 204 -30.69 4.79 -14.46
C THR A 204 -29.54 3.87 -14.06
N ALA A 205 -28.51 3.73 -14.90
CA ALA A 205 -27.30 2.94 -14.60
C ALA A 205 -26.57 3.47 -13.35
N VAL A 206 -26.62 4.77 -13.10
CA VAL A 206 -26.02 5.40 -11.91
C VAL A 206 -26.52 4.76 -10.61
N VAL A 207 -27.81 4.40 -10.55
CA VAL A 207 -28.43 3.81 -9.34
C VAL A 207 -27.75 2.48 -8.97
N TYR A 208 -27.43 1.64 -9.96
CA TYR A 208 -26.72 0.39 -9.74
C TYR A 208 -25.36 0.61 -9.07
N PHE A 209 -24.58 1.57 -9.56
CA PHE A 209 -23.26 1.88 -9.01
C PHE A 209 -23.31 2.57 -7.66
N MET A 210 -24.29 3.45 -7.43
CA MET A 210 -24.48 4.10 -6.12
C MET A 210 -24.83 3.08 -5.03
N ILE A 211 -25.70 2.11 -5.33
CA ILE A 211 -26.04 1.02 -4.40
C ILE A 211 -24.81 0.14 -4.16
N PHE A 212 -24.10 -0.23 -5.23
CA PHE A 212 -22.87 -1.02 -5.12
C PHE A 212 -21.82 -0.33 -4.23
N ILE A 213 -21.52 0.96 -4.49
CA ILE A 213 -20.56 1.76 -3.71
C ILE A 213 -20.99 1.85 -2.25
N PHE A 214 -22.27 2.14 -1.98
CA PHE A 214 -22.79 2.19 -0.62
C PHE A 214 -22.58 0.86 0.12
N VAL A 215 -22.98 -0.26 -0.50
CA VAL A 215 -22.84 -1.59 0.09
C VAL A 215 -21.38 -1.95 0.28
N MET A 216 -20.52 -1.77 -0.72
CA MET A 216 -19.11 -2.18 -0.66
C MET A 216 -18.31 -1.32 0.31
N SER A 217 -18.48 0.01 0.26
CA SER A 217 -17.78 0.94 1.14
C SER A 217 -18.15 0.73 2.60
N PHE A 218 -19.45 0.56 2.88
CA PHE A 218 -19.93 0.45 4.25
C PHE A 218 -19.77 -0.97 4.79
N PHE A 219 -19.97 -2.00 3.98
CA PHE A 219 -19.98 -3.37 4.47
C PHE A 219 -18.57 -3.96 4.53
N ILE A 220 -17.77 -3.86 3.45
CA ILE A 220 -16.50 -4.61 3.38
C ILE A 220 -15.43 -3.97 4.25
N LEU A 221 -15.26 -2.65 4.21
CA LEU A 221 -14.26 -2.00 5.06
C LEU A 221 -14.60 -2.18 6.54
N ASN A 222 -15.87 -2.03 6.93
CA ASN A 222 -16.27 -2.19 8.33
C ASN A 222 -16.17 -3.65 8.79
N LEU A 223 -16.56 -4.62 7.96
CA LEU A 223 -16.41 -6.05 8.27
C LEU A 223 -14.94 -6.44 8.38
N PHE A 224 -14.11 -5.99 7.45
CA PHE A 224 -12.68 -6.27 7.43
C PHE A 224 -11.99 -5.69 8.67
N VAL A 225 -12.23 -4.40 8.96
CA VAL A 225 -11.66 -3.74 10.14
C VAL A 225 -12.13 -4.43 11.43
N GLY A 226 -13.41 -4.78 11.53
CA GLY A 226 -13.95 -5.51 12.69
C GLY A 226 -13.22 -6.83 12.93
N ILE A 227 -13.11 -7.67 11.90
CA ILE A 227 -12.49 -9.00 12.02
C ILE A 227 -10.98 -8.90 12.28
N VAL A 228 -10.29 -7.93 11.67
CA VAL A 228 -8.87 -7.69 11.95
C VAL A 228 -8.67 -7.25 13.39
N ILE A 229 -9.50 -6.34 13.90
CA ILE A 229 -9.42 -5.90 15.31
C ILE A 229 -9.68 -7.07 16.26
N ASP A 230 -10.72 -7.86 16.01
CA ASP A 230 -11.05 -9.02 16.85
C ASP A 230 -9.89 -10.04 16.85
N LYS A 231 -9.35 -10.37 15.68
CA LYS A 231 -8.22 -11.31 15.58
C LYS A 231 -6.93 -10.76 16.15
N PHE A 232 -6.69 -9.46 16.00
CA PHE A 232 -5.55 -8.81 16.63
C PHE A 232 -5.70 -8.79 18.15
N SER A 233 -6.92 -8.62 18.66
CA SER A 233 -7.24 -8.70 20.08
C SER A 233 -7.02 -10.13 20.61
N ASP A 234 -7.46 -11.16 19.87
CA ASP A 234 -7.23 -12.57 20.18
C ASP A 234 -5.72 -12.88 20.28
N ILE A 235 -4.95 -12.53 19.24
CA ILE A 235 -3.49 -12.73 19.21
C ILE A 235 -2.80 -11.97 20.34
N ARG A 236 -3.25 -10.74 20.62
CA ARG A 236 -2.74 -9.93 21.73
C ARG A 236 -3.00 -10.60 23.07
N ASN A 237 -4.18 -11.19 23.28
CA ASN A 237 -4.55 -11.85 24.52
C ASN A 237 -3.80 -13.17 24.72
N GLU A 238 -3.65 -13.98 23.67
CA GLU A 238 -2.89 -15.24 23.73
C GLU A 238 -1.40 -15.02 24.06
N MET A 239 -0.83 -13.89 23.62
CA MET A 239 0.61 -13.62 23.71
C MET A 239 0.98 -12.43 24.61
N ASN A 240 0.08 -12.02 25.53
CA ASN A 240 0.28 -10.90 26.47
C ASN A 240 0.71 -9.56 25.80
N GLY A 241 0.34 -9.35 24.54
CA GLY A 241 0.66 -8.16 23.75
C GLY A 241 2.13 -7.97 23.38
N LEU A 242 2.94 -9.04 23.43
CA LEU A 242 4.39 -9.01 23.19
C LEU A 242 4.81 -9.80 21.94
N SER A 243 3.84 -10.25 21.13
CA SER A 243 4.03 -11.21 20.03
C SER A 243 4.96 -10.75 18.90
N PHE A 244 5.09 -9.44 18.69
CA PHE A 244 5.92 -8.88 17.61
C PHE A 244 7.36 -8.60 18.00
N LEU A 245 7.73 -8.80 19.28
CA LEU A 245 9.05 -8.45 19.78
C LEU A 245 10.00 -9.64 19.73
N SER A 246 11.22 -9.40 19.27
CA SER A 246 12.30 -10.36 19.48
C SER A 246 12.60 -10.52 20.97
N PRO A 247 13.26 -11.62 21.40
CA PRO A 247 13.58 -11.84 22.81
C PRO A 247 14.35 -10.68 23.46
N LYS A 248 15.28 -10.07 22.72
CA LYS A 248 16.04 -8.89 23.17
C LYS A 248 15.17 -7.64 23.30
N GLN A 249 14.23 -7.45 22.37
CA GLN A 249 13.31 -6.32 22.44
C GLN A 249 12.32 -6.47 23.60
N LEU A 250 11.90 -7.70 23.90
CA LEU A 250 11.07 -8.01 25.04
C LEU A 250 11.75 -7.60 26.36
N GLU A 251 13.01 -7.98 26.56
CA GLU A 251 13.80 -7.56 27.73
C GLU A 251 13.89 -6.04 27.84
N TRP A 252 14.21 -5.36 26.74
CA TRP A 252 14.28 -3.90 26.71
C TRP A 252 12.95 -3.24 27.08
N VAL A 253 11.82 -3.72 26.54
CA VAL A 253 10.48 -3.19 26.87
C VAL A 253 10.16 -3.41 28.35
N GLN A 254 10.54 -4.55 28.92
CA GLN A 254 10.39 -4.80 30.36
C GLN A 254 11.23 -3.84 31.20
N THR A 255 12.49 -3.60 30.82
CA THR A 255 13.37 -2.61 31.46
C THR A 255 12.78 -1.21 31.39
N GLN A 256 12.27 -0.79 30.23
CA GLN A 256 11.61 0.52 30.07
C GLN A 256 10.37 0.64 30.95
N ARG A 257 9.51 -0.38 31.00
CA ARG A 257 8.34 -0.40 31.90
C ARG A 257 8.75 -0.24 33.36
N MET A 258 9.87 -0.83 33.77
CA MET A 258 10.43 -0.66 35.11
C MET A 258 10.92 0.77 35.33
N LEU A 259 11.69 1.33 34.39
CA LEU A 259 12.22 2.70 34.48
C LEU A 259 11.09 3.75 34.58
N ILE A 260 10.01 3.59 33.81
CA ILE A 260 8.84 4.48 33.86
C ILE A 260 8.15 4.41 35.23
N LYS A 261 8.05 3.23 35.84
CA LYS A 261 7.49 3.06 37.19
C LYS A 261 8.35 3.75 38.26
N ILE A 262 9.67 3.67 38.11
CA ILE A 262 10.62 4.25 39.07
C ILE A 262 10.65 5.78 39.00
N ARG A 263 10.31 6.40 37.85
CA ARG A 263 10.38 7.85 37.60
C ARG A 263 11.65 8.49 38.20
N PRO A 264 12.84 8.07 37.78
CA PRO A 264 14.08 8.57 38.35
C PRO A 264 14.15 10.09 38.18
N LYS A 265 14.25 10.82 39.30
CA LYS A 265 14.45 12.26 39.27
C LYS A 265 15.89 12.52 38.83
N VAL A 266 16.06 13.18 37.69
CA VAL A 266 17.37 13.65 37.25
C VAL A 266 17.86 14.68 38.26
N LEU A 267 18.95 14.36 38.97
CA LEU A 267 19.52 15.23 39.99
C LEU A 267 20.38 16.29 39.31
N LEU A 268 19.80 17.46 39.04
CA LEU A 268 20.56 18.61 38.53
C LEU A 268 21.52 19.12 39.63
N ARG A 269 22.83 19.02 39.38
CA ARG A 269 23.86 19.52 40.29
C ARG A 269 23.80 21.05 40.31
N ARG A 270 23.40 21.65 41.44
CA ARG A 270 23.27 23.12 41.56
C ARG A 270 24.63 23.81 41.34
N PRO A 271 24.73 24.82 40.43
CA PRO A 271 25.97 25.56 40.20
C PRO A 271 26.36 26.39 41.43
N LYS A 272 27.68 26.62 41.60
CA LYS A 272 28.26 27.34 42.75
C LYS A 272 28.18 28.86 42.64
N SER A 273 28.07 29.44 41.43
CA SER A 273 28.02 30.89 41.22
C SER A 273 26.62 31.47 41.45
N GLY A 274 26.57 32.68 42.04
CA GLY A 274 25.31 33.35 42.40
C GLY A 274 24.42 33.70 41.20
N LEU A 275 25.00 34.28 40.14
CA LEU A 275 24.28 34.63 38.90
C LEU A 275 23.67 33.40 38.21
N ARG A 276 24.45 32.31 38.10
CA ARG A 276 23.97 31.07 37.46
C ARG A 276 22.89 30.37 38.28
N ARG A 277 22.94 30.47 39.62
CA ARG A 277 21.87 29.98 40.50
C ARG A 277 20.58 30.79 40.32
N PHE A 278 20.68 32.10 40.17
CA PHE A 278 19.54 32.98 39.95
C PHE A 278 18.86 32.70 38.58
N LEU A 279 19.64 32.62 37.50
CA LEU A 279 19.14 32.28 36.17
C LEU A 279 18.50 30.89 36.14
N LEU A 280 19.14 29.88 36.74
CA LEU A 280 18.59 28.53 36.84
C LEU A 280 17.25 28.53 37.60
N HIS A 281 17.13 29.30 38.68
CA HIS A 281 15.89 29.41 39.45
C HIS A 281 14.77 30.07 38.65
N TRP A 282 15.08 31.04 37.80
CA TRP A 282 14.10 31.74 36.98
C TRP A 282 13.66 30.94 35.76
N VAL A 283 14.59 30.25 35.09
CA VAL A 283 14.30 29.38 33.94
C VAL A 283 13.58 28.09 34.33
N SER A 284 13.81 27.58 35.55
CA SER A 284 13.14 26.37 36.06
C SER A 284 11.72 26.62 36.58
N ARG A 285 11.21 27.85 36.49
CA ARG A 285 9.86 28.20 36.91
C ARG A 285 8.83 27.78 35.87
N PRO A 286 7.68 27.22 36.28
CA PRO A 286 6.63 26.83 35.34
C PRO A 286 6.07 28.02 34.55
N GLU A 287 6.10 29.24 35.10
CA GLU A 287 5.63 30.44 34.42
C GLU A 287 6.50 30.80 33.21
N PHE A 288 7.82 30.53 33.27
CA PHE A 288 8.73 30.76 32.15
C PHE A 288 8.45 29.78 31.00
N GLU A 289 8.19 28.51 31.32
CA GLU A 289 7.82 27.51 30.30
C GLU A 289 6.48 27.83 29.63
N ILE A 290 5.48 28.27 30.40
CA ILE A 290 4.18 28.69 29.85
C ILE A 290 4.36 29.89 28.91
N ALA A 291 5.19 30.88 29.28
CA ALA A 291 5.46 32.05 28.44
C ALA A 291 6.12 31.66 27.10
N VAL A 292 7.11 30.77 27.12
CA VAL A 292 7.75 30.24 25.90
C VAL A 292 6.72 29.50 25.04
N LEU A 293 5.87 28.67 25.64
CA LEU A 293 4.82 27.94 24.92
C LEU A 293 3.82 28.90 24.25
N VAL A 294 3.43 29.97 24.93
CA VAL A 294 2.57 31.01 24.34
C VAL A 294 3.27 31.69 23.16
N CYS A 295 4.57 32.01 23.26
CA CYS A 295 5.34 32.57 22.15
C CYS A 295 5.42 31.61 20.95
N ILE A 296 5.56 30.29 21.18
CA ILE A 296 5.52 29.27 20.12
C ILE A 296 4.18 29.28 19.40
N ILE A 297 3.07 29.30 20.16
CA ILE A 297 1.71 29.32 19.58
C ILE A 297 1.49 30.61 18.77
N LEU A 298 1.89 31.76 19.31
CA LEU A 298 1.77 33.04 18.60
C LEU A 298 2.62 33.09 17.33
N ASN A 299 3.84 32.56 17.37
CA ASN A 299 4.68 32.43 16.18
C ASN A 299 4.02 31.53 15.12
N ALA A 300 3.43 30.40 15.53
CA ALA A 300 2.71 29.51 14.62
C ALA A 300 1.49 30.22 13.99
N ILE A 301 0.76 31.03 14.75
CA ILE A 301 -0.35 31.85 14.23
C ILE A 301 0.15 32.87 13.20
N VAL A 302 1.26 33.56 13.49
CA VAL A 302 1.86 34.54 12.56
C VAL A 302 2.27 33.88 11.25
N LEU A 303 2.83 32.67 11.30
CA LEU A 303 3.15 31.88 10.11
C LEU A 303 1.89 31.43 9.36
N ALA A 304 0.84 31.06 10.08
CA ALA A 304 -0.43 30.58 9.49
C ALA A 304 -1.24 31.66 8.76
N ILE A 305 -1.04 32.94 9.09
CA ILE A 305 -1.76 34.07 8.46
C ILE A 305 -1.25 34.34 7.02
N GLY A 306 -0.13 33.76 6.59
CA GLY A 306 0.42 34.00 5.25
C GLY A 306 -0.45 33.40 4.14
N PHE A 307 -0.70 34.18 3.09
CA PHE A 307 -1.41 33.74 1.88
C PHE A 307 -0.78 34.33 0.60
N TRP A 308 -1.12 33.75 -0.56
CA TRP A 308 -0.61 34.20 -1.86
C TRP A 308 -1.14 35.60 -2.21
N GLU A 309 -0.27 36.49 -2.69
CA GLU A 309 -0.56 37.93 -2.88
C GLU A 309 -0.97 38.69 -1.60
N ALA A 310 -0.35 38.33 -0.47
CA ALA A 310 -0.51 39.10 0.76
C ALA A 310 -0.14 40.59 0.57
N PRO A 311 -0.90 41.53 1.16
CA PRO A 311 -0.55 42.95 1.19
C PRO A 311 0.87 43.14 1.74
N LYS A 312 1.63 44.08 1.19
CA LYS A 312 3.00 44.39 1.64
C LYS A 312 3.07 44.60 3.15
N ALA A 313 2.09 45.29 3.74
CA ALA A 313 2.00 45.50 5.18
C ALA A 313 1.94 44.20 6.01
N LEU A 314 1.26 43.17 5.49
CA LEU A 314 1.17 41.87 6.15
C LEU A 314 2.48 41.10 6.02
N SER A 315 3.09 41.10 4.84
CA SER A 315 4.41 40.50 4.61
C SER A 315 5.49 41.16 5.49
N ASP A 316 5.46 42.49 5.61
CA ASP A 316 6.38 43.25 6.45
C ASP A 316 6.16 42.94 7.93
N PHE A 317 4.90 42.90 8.39
CA PHE A 317 4.56 42.49 9.75
C PHE A 317 5.05 41.08 10.07
N GLN A 318 4.84 40.11 9.17
CA GLN A 318 5.30 38.74 9.35
C GLN A 318 6.83 38.66 9.45
N ASN A 319 7.56 39.39 8.59
CA ASN A 319 9.02 39.44 8.65
C ASN A 319 9.53 40.03 9.97
N ILE A 320 8.90 41.10 10.45
CA ILE A 320 9.25 41.74 11.73
C ILE A 320 8.95 40.80 12.89
N ALA A 321 7.74 40.24 12.92
CA ALA A 321 7.31 39.32 13.97
C ALA A 321 8.21 38.07 14.03
N ASN A 322 8.58 37.49 12.89
CA ASN A 322 9.49 36.34 12.82
C ASN A 322 10.88 36.69 13.39
N ASN A 323 11.42 37.86 13.09
CA ASN A 323 12.69 38.32 13.65
C ASN A 323 12.58 38.54 15.17
N CYS A 324 11.45 39.08 15.66
CA CYS A 324 11.20 39.21 17.09
C CYS A 324 11.14 37.84 17.80
N PHE A 325 10.40 36.87 17.23
CA PHE A 325 10.34 35.52 17.80
C PHE A 325 11.71 34.82 17.77
N LEU A 326 12.50 35.00 16.71
CA LEU A 326 13.88 34.49 16.64
C LEU A 326 14.74 35.05 17.78
N ALA A 327 14.63 36.34 18.07
CA ALA A 327 15.35 36.94 19.20
C ALA A 327 14.88 36.38 20.56
N VAL A 328 13.57 36.20 20.74
CA VAL A 328 12.99 35.61 21.98
C VAL A 328 13.48 34.19 22.20
N PHE A 329 13.44 33.33 21.17
CA PHE A 329 13.95 31.96 21.25
C PHE A 329 15.49 31.91 21.39
N GLY A 330 16.21 32.84 20.76
CA GLY A 330 17.66 32.99 20.94
C GLY A 330 18.01 33.32 22.40
N CYS A 331 17.30 34.26 23.02
CA CYS A 331 17.45 34.60 24.44
C CYS A 331 17.09 33.41 25.35
N GLU A 332 16.02 32.68 25.05
CA GLU A 332 15.63 31.48 25.81
C GLU A 332 16.76 30.44 25.82
N VAL A 333 17.34 30.15 24.66
CA VAL A 333 18.45 29.19 24.53
C VAL A 333 19.67 29.67 25.31
N LEU A 334 20.05 30.95 25.19
CA LEU A 334 21.17 31.53 25.93
C LEU A 334 20.97 31.49 27.45
N LEU A 335 19.72 31.59 27.94
CA LEU A 335 19.39 31.48 29.36
C LEU A 335 19.43 30.03 29.88
N LYS A 336 19.22 29.05 29.00
CA LYS A 336 19.19 27.60 29.34
C LYS A 336 20.56 26.92 29.29
N ILE A 337 21.50 27.42 28.47
CA ILE A 337 22.91 26.97 28.40
C ILE A 337 23.66 27.38 29.68
#